data_AF-A0A8J3ZKW1-F1
#
_entry.id   AF-A0A8J3ZKW1-F1
#
_cell.length_a   1.000
_cell.length_b   1.000
_cell.length_c   1.000
_cell.angle_alpha   90.00
_cell.angle_beta   90.00
_cell.angle_gamma   90.00
#
_symmetry.space_group_name_H-M   'P 1'
#
loop_
_entity.id
_entity.type
_entity.pdbx_description
1 polymer ?
#
loop_
_entity_poly.entity_id
_entity_poly.type
_entity_poly.pdbx_seq_one_letter_code
_entity_poly.pdbx_strand_id
1 'polypeptide(L)'
;MPPTASATTKPATTKPAGTSTPTAVDDGCPVSASTLLAAFTKVKNEYAATTGFTDLRCHGGFATALQKLKTEGEAEPATFLFRYTRATKTWAVVTAGSSDICDGVEMPAETRRKFPICDSGS
;
A
#
# COMPACT_ATOMS: atom_id res chain seq x y z
N MET A 1 -42.86 -50.64 26.47
CA MET A 1 -42.68 -49.27 27.01
C MET A 1 -41.23 -48.85 26.80
N PRO A 2 -40.93 -47.98 25.82
CA PRO A 2 -39.58 -47.44 25.62
C PRO A 2 -39.44 -46.07 26.32
N PRO A 3 -38.26 -45.71 26.83
CA PRO A 3 -37.90 -44.31 26.98
C PRO A 3 -36.94 -43.87 25.87
N THR A 4 -37.45 -42.91 25.10
CA THR A 4 -36.76 -41.94 24.26
C THR A 4 -35.54 -41.33 24.95
N ALA A 5 -34.38 -41.32 24.28
CA ALA A 5 -33.25 -40.47 24.64
C ALA A 5 -33.04 -39.42 23.54
N SER A 6 -33.35 -38.18 23.89
CA SER A 6 -33.25 -36.99 23.05
C SER A 6 -31.82 -36.66 22.64
N ALA A 7 -31.69 -36.12 21.44
CA ALA A 7 -30.47 -35.63 20.81
C ALA A 7 -29.68 -34.66 21.69
N THR A 8 -28.35 -34.71 21.61
CA THR A 8 -27.47 -33.58 21.94
C THR A 8 -26.53 -33.37 20.77
N THR A 9 -26.99 -32.55 19.83
CA THR A 9 -26.15 -31.94 18.80
C THR A 9 -25.18 -31.00 19.49
N LYS A 10 -23.93 -31.43 19.64
CA LYS A 10 -22.84 -30.60 20.17
C LYS A 10 -22.61 -29.44 19.20
N PRO A 11 -22.77 -28.16 19.61
CA PRO A 11 -22.33 -27.06 18.77
C PRO A 11 -20.81 -27.17 18.64
N ALA A 12 -20.32 -27.39 17.42
CA ALA A 12 -18.91 -27.19 17.12
C ALA A 12 -18.63 -25.71 17.37
N THR A 13 -17.86 -25.43 18.42
CA THR A 13 -17.32 -24.10 18.69
C THR A 13 -16.44 -23.71 17.51
N THR A 14 -17.03 -23.00 16.55
CA THR A 14 -16.30 -22.27 15.53
C THR A 14 -15.49 -21.22 16.26
N LYS A 15 -14.22 -21.53 16.56
CA LYS A 15 -13.23 -20.52 16.93
C LYS A 15 -13.20 -19.54 15.75
N PRO A 16 -13.59 -18.26 15.89
CA PRO A 16 -13.17 -17.29 14.92
C PRO A 16 -11.64 -17.28 15.02
N ALA A 17 -10.98 -17.84 14.00
CA ALA A 17 -9.56 -17.60 13.80
C ALA A 17 -9.37 -16.09 13.90
N GLY A 18 -8.43 -15.67 14.76
CA GLY A 18 -8.24 -14.28 15.12
C GLY A 18 -8.23 -13.42 13.87
N THR A 19 -9.34 -12.70 13.66
CA THR A 19 -9.36 -11.55 12.78
C THR A 19 -8.50 -10.54 13.51
N SER A 20 -7.19 -10.58 13.26
CA SER A 20 -6.33 -9.43 13.45
C SER A 20 -7.05 -8.32 12.71
N THR A 21 -7.74 -7.48 13.49
CA THR A 21 -8.52 -6.36 12.97
C THR A 21 -7.53 -5.60 12.09
N PRO A 22 -7.76 -5.48 10.77
CA PRO A 22 -6.89 -4.62 9.97
C PRO A 22 -7.05 -3.23 10.57
N THR A 23 -6.02 -2.80 11.29
CA THR A 23 -5.97 -1.50 11.96
C THR A 23 -6.24 -0.45 10.90
N ALA A 24 -7.45 0.11 10.96
CA ALA A 24 -7.93 1.26 10.20
C ALA A 24 -7.46 1.32 8.73
N VAL A 25 -8.32 0.86 7.82
CA VAL A 25 -8.39 1.30 6.40
C VAL A 25 -8.83 2.78 6.32
N ASP A 26 -8.44 3.59 7.29
CA ASP A 26 -8.79 5.01 7.38
C ASP A 26 -7.78 5.84 6.56
N ASP A 27 -6.53 5.35 6.51
CA ASP A 27 -5.40 5.96 5.81
C ASP A 27 -4.96 5.19 4.55
N GLY A 28 -5.80 4.29 4.03
CA GLY A 28 -5.53 3.55 2.80
C GLY A 28 -4.48 2.43 2.92
N CYS A 29 -3.83 2.25 4.08
CA CYS A 29 -2.92 1.15 4.37
C CYS A 29 -3.62 -0.02 5.09
N PRO A 30 -3.22 -1.29 4.86
CA PRO A 30 -2.17 -1.73 3.93
C PRO A 30 -2.58 -1.62 2.46
N VAL A 31 -1.62 -1.33 1.57
CA VAL A 31 -1.84 -1.24 0.11
C VAL A 31 -1.08 -2.33 -0.62
N SER A 32 -1.71 -2.91 -1.63
CA SER A 32 -1.10 -3.93 -2.49
C SER A 32 -0.45 -3.30 -3.71
N ALA A 33 0.58 -3.97 -4.26
CA ALA A 33 1.22 -3.60 -5.52
C ALA A 33 0.19 -3.35 -6.63
N SER A 34 -0.80 -4.23 -6.77
CA SER A 34 -1.87 -4.11 -7.76
C SER A 34 -2.71 -2.84 -7.62
N THR A 35 -2.95 -2.37 -6.39
CA THR A 35 -3.70 -1.14 -6.12
C THR A 35 -2.90 0.09 -6.54
N LEU A 36 -1.60 0.12 -6.22
CA LEU A 36 -0.71 1.20 -6.68
C LEU A 36 -0.53 1.14 -8.20
N LEU A 37 -0.48 -0.05 -8.79
CA LEU A 37 -0.38 -0.23 -10.23
C LEU A 37 -1.63 0.28 -10.96
N ALA A 38 -2.82 0.09 -10.38
CA ALA A 38 -4.06 0.68 -10.89
C ALA A 38 -4.07 2.22 -10.79
N ALA A 39 -3.52 2.78 -9.71
CA ALA A 39 -3.33 4.24 -9.60
C ALA A 39 -2.31 4.75 -10.63
N PHE A 40 -1.22 4.01 -10.81
CA PHE A 40 -0.15 4.34 -11.73
C PHE A 40 -0.56 4.21 -13.20
N THR A 41 -1.45 3.27 -13.56
CA THR A 41 -1.97 3.17 -14.94
C THR A 41 -2.62 4.44 -15.45
N LYS A 42 -3.09 5.33 -14.57
CA LYS A 42 -3.61 6.65 -14.95
C LYS A 42 -2.52 7.62 -15.42
N VAL A 43 -1.28 7.47 -14.92
CA VAL A 43 -0.11 8.30 -15.28
C VAL A 43 0.92 7.53 -16.11
N LYS A 44 0.64 6.27 -16.46
CA LYS A 44 1.57 5.37 -17.18
C LYS A 44 1.95 5.87 -18.57
N ASN A 45 1.16 6.76 -19.18
CA ASN A 45 1.57 7.40 -20.45
C ASN A 45 2.81 8.29 -20.28
N GLU A 46 3.09 8.78 -19.07
CA GLU A 46 4.26 9.60 -18.77
C GLU A 46 5.48 8.76 -18.38
N TYR A 47 5.29 7.48 -18.05
CA TYR A 47 6.32 6.62 -17.48
C TYR A 47 6.33 5.23 -18.13
N ALA A 48 7.40 4.91 -18.86
CA ALA A 48 7.62 3.59 -19.44
C ALA A 48 8.02 2.57 -18.36
N ALA A 49 7.06 2.18 -17.53
CA ALA A 49 7.23 1.15 -16.52
C ALA A 49 7.47 -0.22 -17.17
N THR A 50 8.64 -0.80 -16.93
CA THR A 50 9.06 -2.11 -17.45
C THR A 50 8.81 -3.24 -16.47
N THR A 51 8.64 -2.95 -15.19
CA THR A 51 8.50 -3.94 -14.12
C THR A 51 7.38 -3.54 -13.16
N GLY A 52 6.82 -4.50 -12.43
CA GLY A 52 5.87 -4.20 -11.36
C GLY A 52 6.52 -3.46 -10.19
N PHE A 53 5.69 -2.86 -9.34
CA PHE A 53 6.11 -2.22 -8.10
C PHE A 53 6.71 -3.23 -7.11
N THR A 54 7.83 -2.87 -6.52
CA THR A 54 8.59 -3.62 -5.50
C THR A 54 8.87 -2.72 -4.29
N ASP A 55 9.34 -3.29 -3.19
CA ASP A 55 9.62 -2.56 -1.93
C ASP A 55 8.47 -1.62 -1.50
N LEU A 56 7.24 -2.15 -1.48
CA LEU A 56 6.09 -1.38 -1.06
C LEU A 56 6.15 -1.08 0.43
N ARG A 57 6.17 0.21 0.76
CA ARG A 57 5.97 0.69 2.13
C ARG A 57 4.74 1.55 2.15
N CYS A 58 3.89 1.35 3.15
CA CYS A 58 2.66 2.10 3.32
C CYS A 58 2.57 2.59 4.75
N HIS A 59 2.38 3.89 4.94
CA HIS A 59 2.18 4.46 6.26
C HIS A 59 1.40 5.77 6.21
N GLY A 60 0.42 5.93 7.11
CA GLY A 60 -0.25 7.21 7.38
C GLY A 60 -0.78 7.94 6.14
N GLY A 61 -1.39 7.25 5.17
CA GLY A 61 -1.94 7.87 3.97
C GLY A 61 -0.97 7.97 2.80
N PHE A 62 0.25 7.49 2.97
CA PHE A 62 1.30 7.53 1.96
C PHE A 62 1.83 6.13 1.70
N ALA A 63 2.24 5.90 0.46
CA ALA A 63 2.93 4.67 0.11
C ALA A 63 4.07 4.96 -0.85
N THR A 64 5.21 4.32 -0.63
CA THR A 64 6.30 4.31 -1.60
C THR A 64 6.36 2.96 -2.27
N ALA A 65 6.70 2.97 -3.55
CA ALA A 65 6.99 1.74 -4.26
C ALA A 65 8.13 1.97 -5.26
N LEU A 66 9.07 1.03 -5.27
CA LEU A 66 10.21 1.05 -6.16
C LEU A 66 9.86 0.35 -7.47
N GLN A 67 10.13 1.01 -8.59
CA GLN A 67 9.88 0.48 -9.92
C GLN A 67 11.03 0.87 -10.85
N LYS A 68 11.40 -0.04 -11.76
CA LYS A 68 12.36 0.29 -12.80
C LYS A 68 11.66 0.99 -13.95
N LEU A 69 12.13 2.18 -14.29
CA LEU A 69 11.70 2.95 -15.44
C LEU A 69 12.68 2.74 -16.58
N LYS A 70 12.16 2.50 -17.78
CA LYS A 70 13.02 2.45 -18.97
C LYS A 70 13.14 3.86 -19.54
N THR A 71 14.25 4.52 -19.26
CA THR A 71 14.57 5.84 -19.82
C THR A 71 15.68 5.66 -20.84
N GLU A 72 15.42 5.99 -22.11
CA GLU A 72 16.37 6.08 -23.24
C GLU A 72 17.48 5.00 -23.39
N GLY A 73 17.32 3.81 -22.81
CA GLY A 73 18.27 2.71 -22.97
C GLY A 73 18.55 1.94 -21.69
N GLU A 74 18.40 2.57 -20.52
CA GLU A 74 18.67 1.94 -19.23
C GLU A 74 17.45 1.89 -18.31
N ALA A 75 17.37 0.82 -17.52
CA ALA A 75 16.30 0.58 -16.57
C ALA A 75 16.71 1.12 -15.20
N GLU A 76 16.45 2.39 -14.93
CA GLU A 76 16.81 3.03 -13.68
C GLU A 76 15.76 2.78 -12.59
N PRO A 77 16.17 2.44 -11.34
CA PRO A 77 15.25 2.32 -10.23
C PRO A 77 14.74 3.70 -9.82
N ALA A 78 13.43 3.88 -9.89
CA ALA A 78 12.75 5.06 -9.37
C ALA A 78 11.77 4.65 -8.28
N THR A 79 11.75 5.42 -7.20
CA THR A 79 10.75 5.27 -6.15
C THR A 79 9.61 6.22 -6.42
N PHE A 80 8.40 5.69 -6.40
CA PHE A 80 7.16 6.41 -6.58
C PHE A 80 6.53 6.67 -5.22
N LEU A 81 6.21 7.92 -4.94
CA LEU A 81 5.40 8.29 -3.79
C LEU A 81 3.95 8.42 -4.21
N PHE A 82 3.10 7.70 -3.51
CA PHE A 82 1.66 7.72 -3.65
C PHE A 82 1.04 8.31 -2.40
N ARG A 83 -0.04 9.06 -2.59
CA ARG A 83 -0.89 9.58 -1.51
C ARG A 83 -2.28 9.01 -1.67
N TYR A 84 -2.84 8.55 -0.57
CA TYR A 84 -4.21 8.11 -0.49
C TYR A 84 -5.12 9.32 -0.35
N THR A 85 -5.93 9.55 -1.38
CA THR A 85 -6.94 10.61 -1.36
C THR A 85 -8.20 10.06 -0.71
N ARG A 86 -8.42 10.40 0.57
CA ARG A 86 -9.62 9.99 1.32
C ARG A 86 -10.94 10.42 0.65
N ALA A 87 -10.93 11.56 -0.04
CA ALA A 87 -12.11 12.08 -0.75
C ALA A 87 -12.61 11.15 -1.87
N THR A 88 -11.69 10.60 -2.65
CA THR A 88 -12.00 9.68 -3.77
C THR A 88 -11.78 8.22 -3.41
N LYS A 89 -11.24 7.94 -2.22
CA LYS A 89 -10.78 6.62 -1.77
C LYS A 89 -9.82 5.95 -2.75
N THR A 90 -9.01 6.75 -3.44
CA THR A 90 -8.04 6.28 -4.44
C THR A 90 -6.63 6.72 -4.11
N TRP A 91 -5.67 5.90 -4.50
CA TRP A 91 -4.27 6.30 -4.52
C TRP A 91 -3.99 7.18 -5.74
N ALA A 92 -3.17 8.20 -5.55
CA ALA A 92 -2.65 9.07 -6.59
C ALA A 92 -1.12 9.13 -6.50
N VAL A 93 -0.44 9.12 -7.64
CA VAL A 93 1.00 9.39 -7.69
C VAL A 93 1.20 10.87 -7.38
N VAL A 94 1.97 11.15 -6.33
CA VAL A 94 2.35 12.52 -5.99
C VAL A 94 3.60 12.90 -6.76
N THR A 95 4.60 12.03 -6.74
CA THR A 95 5.90 12.27 -7.36
C THR A 95 6.68 10.96 -7.51
N ALA A 96 7.73 11.00 -8.31
CA ALA A 96 8.59 9.87 -8.62
C ALA A 96 10.03 10.34 -8.78
N GLY A 97 10.98 9.55 -8.32
CA GLY A 97 12.39 9.89 -8.46
C GLY A 97 13.31 8.87 -7.80
N SER A 98 14.59 9.01 -8.06
CA SER A 98 15.64 8.19 -7.45
C SER A 98 16.12 8.76 -6.10
N SER A 99 15.85 10.02 -5.80
CA SER A 99 16.26 10.70 -4.56
C SER A 99 15.32 11.85 -4.23
N ASP A 100 15.16 12.14 -2.94
CA ASP A 100 14.42 13.28 -2.38
C ASP A 100 12.98 13.47 -2.90
N ILE A 101 12.27 12.36 -3.13
CA ILE A 101 10.88 12.37 -3.64
C ILE A 101 9.84 12.92 -2.66
N CYS A 102 10.27 13.49 -1.54
CA CYS A 102 9.40 13.98 -0.48
C CYS A 102 9.56 15.48 -0.28
N ASP A 103 10.40 16.13 -1.09
CA ASP A 103 10.47 17.57 -1.18
C ASP A 103 9.18 18.16 -1.78
N GLY A 104 8.69 19.24 -1.17
CA GLY A 104 7.42 19.85 -1.56
C GLY A 104 6.15 19.03 -1.26
N VAL A 105 6.27 17.82 -0.68
CA VAL A 105 5.12 16.98 -0.32
C VAL A 105 4.71 17.25 1.13
N GLU A 106 3.47 17.69 1.31
CA GLU A 106 2.88 17.87 2.64
C GLU A 106 2.61 16.50 3.27
N MET A 107 3.59 16.00 4.00
CA MET A 107 3.57 14.69 4.66
C MET A 107 3.87 14.83 6.16
N PRO A 108 3.14 14.14 7.05
CA PRO A 108 3.41 14.18 8.48
C PRO A 108 4.84 13.74 8.78
N ALA A 109 5.51 14.41 9.73
CA ALA A 109 6.91 14.11 10.05
C ALA A 109 7.13 12.67 10.51
N GLU A 110 6.17 12.09 11.26
CA GLU A 110 6.19 10.69 11.69
C GLU A 110 6.14 9.73 10.50
N THR A 111 5.32 10.06 9.50
CA THR A 111 5.23 9.34 8.23
C THR A 111 6.51 9.48 7.42
N ARG A 112 7.07 10.68 7.34
CA ARG A 112 8.34 10.96 6.64
C ARG A 112 9.49 10.10 7.15
N ARG A 113 9.63 9.97 8.47
CA ARG A 113 10.64 9.14 9.12
C ARG A 113 10.51 7.63 8.83
N LYS A 114 9.36 7.16 8.33
CA LYS A 114 9.19 5.76 7.92
C LYS A 114 9.69 5.47 6.51
N PHE A 115 9.91 6.51 5.72
CA PHE A 115 10.37 6.43 4.35
C PHE A 115 11.82 6.91 4.28
N PRO A 116 12.81 6.00 4.16
CA PRO A 116 14.22 6.37 4.18
C PRO A 116 14.61 7.29 3.03
N ILE A 117 13.93 7.20 1.88
CA ILE A 117 14.14 8.10 0.75
C ILE A 117 13.71 9.56 1.03
N CYS A 118 12.84 9.75 2.01
CA CYS A 118 12.40 11.06 2.48
C CYS A 118 13.28 11.63 3.61
N ASP A 119 14.16 10.80 4.17
CA ASP A 119 15.06 11.10 5.28
C ASP A 119 16.46 11.50 4.75
N SER A 120 16.51 12.10 3.57
CA SER A 120 17.72 12.76 3.03
C SER A 120 17.97 14.03 3.84
N GLY A 121 18.36 13.86 5.09
CA GLY A 121 18.67 14.91 6.03
C GLY A 121 20.01 14.61 6.69
N SER A 122 21.08 15.05 6.04
CA SER A 122 22.24 15.70 6.66
C SER A 122 23.09 16.36 5.59
#